data_AF-A0AAV4XT93-F1
#
_entry.id   AF-A0AAV4XT93-F1
#
_cell.length_a   1.000
_cell.length_b   1.000
_cell.length_c   1.000
_cell.angle_alpha   90.00
_cell.angle_beta   90.00
_cell.angle_gamma   90.00
#
_symmetry.space_group_name_H-M   'P 1'
#
loop_
_entity.id
_entity.type
_entity.pdbx_description
1 polymer ?
#
loop_
_entity_poly.entity_id
_entity_poly.type
_entity_poly.pdbx_seq_one_letter_code
_entity_poly.pdbx_strand_id
1 'polypeptide(L)'
;MGKPLSFLSHPSIAKSDLYRMKNKLSFEDMVKEPDFEFDIKDSDVVVFLHIQKTGGTSFGRHLVKNLALEQPCSCKKGRKKCKCSRPHSADRQWLFSRYSTGWKCGLHADWTELTNCVDSAMDQTEKESSKRRYFYITLLRDPIARFLSEYKHVQRGATWKTARHLCGGRSPTRQELPPCFEGKDWSDVTLEQFLSCKSNLAMNRQTRMLADLTLVGCYNKTIMSEHQREVMMLASAKQNLQKMAFFGLCEFQKLTQYLFENTFHLKFLQPFQQLNETRSSSALYEISEKDLQRIKDLNKLDLELYQFAKSLLFQRYNLLNNSKKSFEADYNGKHIIDQIFESDV
;
A
#
# COMPACT_ATOMS: atom_id res chain seq x y z
N MET A 1 -37.87 2.82 -9.66
CA MET A 1 -37.44 2.92 -8.26
C MET A 1 -36.66 1.66 -7.90
N GLY A 2 -35.33 1.69 -8.03
CA GLY A 2 -34.46 0.54 -7.78
C GLY A 2 -34.11 0.42 -6.30
N LYS A 3 -34.32 -0.77 -5.73
CA LYS A 3 -33.90 -1.09 -4.35
C LYS A 3 -32.36 -1.13 -4.26
N PRO A 4 -31.76 -0.78 -3.11
CA PRO A 4 -30.31 -0.89 -2.93
C PRO A 4 -29.88 -2.36 -2.95
N LEU A 5 -28.81 -2.66 -3.69
CA LEU A 5 -28.14 -3.96 -3.64
C LEU A 5 -27.53 -4.16 -2.24
N SER A 6 -28.18 -4.98 -1.42
CA SER A 6 -27.65 -5.41 -0.12
C SER A 6 -26.56 -6.47 -0.33
N PHE A 7 -25.29 -6.06 -0.29
CA PHE A 7 -24.11 -6.94 -0.46
C PHE A 7 -23.78 -7.83 0.75
N LEU A 8 -24.75 -8.19 1.59
CA LEU A 8 -24.53 -9.02 2.80
C LEU A 8 -24.94 -10.49 2.64
N SER A 9 -25.18 -10.98 1.43
CA SER A 9 -25.57 -12.39 1.21
C SER A 9 -24.66 -13.09 0.19
N HIS A 10 -23.37 -13.19 0.52
CA HIS A 10 -22.58 -14.33 0.03
C HIS A 10 -22.47 -15.38 1.15
N PRO A 11 -22.93 -16.63 0.92
CA PRO A 11 -22.93 -17.65 1.94
C PRO A 11 -21.53 -18.22 2.15
N SER A 12 -21.21 -18.54 3.42
CA SER A 12 -19.99 -19.14 3.97
C SER A 12 -18.76 -18.24 4.14
N ILE A 13 -18.84 -17.26 5.04
CA ILE A 13 -17.63 -16.77 5.74
C ILE A 13 -17.24 -17.84 6.76
N ALA A 14 -16.11 -18.51 6.58
CA ALA A 14 -15.64 -19.50 7.54
C ALA A 14 -15.28 -18.81 8.87
N LYS A 15 -15.37 -19.52 10.02
CA LYS A 15 -14.95 -18.97 11.32
C LYS A 15 -13.49 -18.47 11.31
N SER A 16 -12.63 -19.08 10.50
CA SER A 16 -11.25 -18.65 10.25
C SER A 16 -11.16 -17.27 9.58
N ASP A 17 -12.08 -16.95 8.66
CA ASP A 17 -12.09 -15.68 7.94
C ASP A 17 -12.59 -14.53 8.83
N LEU A 18 -13.58 -14.81 9.68
CA LEU A 18 -14.02 -13.91 10.75
C LEU A 18 -12.90 -13.61 11.76
N TYR A 19 -12.13 -14.63 12.16
CA TYR A 19 -10.98 -14.46 13.04
C TYR A 19 -9.86 -13.65 12.38
N ARG A 20 -9.58 -13.90 11.10
CA ARG A 20 -8.57 -13.18 10.31
C ARG A 20 -8.94 -11.73 10.01
N MET A 21 -10.23 -11.41 9.95
CA MET A 21 -10.72 -10.03 9.88
C MET A 21 -10.58 -9.30 11.23
N LYS A 22 -10.76 -9.99 12.36
CA LYS A 22 -10.60 -9.39 13.71
C LYS A 22 -9.15 -9.01 14.05
N ASN A 23 -8.16 -9.62 13.40
CA ASN A 23 -6.75 -9.32 13.66
C ASN A 23 -6.19 -8.20 12.78
N LYS A 24 -6.99 -7.57 11.90
CA LYS A 24 -6.58 -6.42 11.08
C LYS A 24 -7.22 -5.16 11.63
N LEU A 25 -6.41 -4.14 11.87
CA LEU A 25 -6.86 -2.91 12.51
C LEU A 25 -6.89 -1.76 11.51
N SER A 26 -7.99 -1.01 11.54
CA SER A 26 -8.20 0.15 10.68
C SER A 26 -7.86 1.45 11.40
N PHE A 27 -7.64 2.51 10.63
CA PHE A 27 -7.48 3.87 11.17
C PHE A 27 -8.67 4.28 12.05
N GLU A 28 -9.89 3.92 11.61
CA GLU A 28 -11.10 4.27 12.34
C GLU A 28 -11.18 3.54 13.69
N ASP A 29 -10.64 2.33 13.81
CA ASP A 29 -10.54 1.63 15.10
C ASP A 29 -9.56 2.36 16.03
N MET A 30 -8.40 2.77 15.49
CA MET A 30 -7.34 3.46 16.24
C MET A 30 -7.76 4.84 16.75
N VAL A 31 -8.59 5.58 15.99
CA VAL A 31 -9.04 6.92 16.38
C VAL A 31 -10.21 6.88 17.36
N LYS A 32 -11.03 5.83 17.34
CA LYS A 32 -12.23 5.73 18.20
C LYS A 32 -11.94 5.26 19.61
N GLU A 33 -10.87 4.50 19.80
CA GLU A 33 -10.51 3.91 21.09
C GLU A 33 -9.30 4.67 21.67
N PRO A 34 -9.46 5.52 22.70
CA PRO A 34 -8.39 6.38 23.21
C PRO A 34 -7.16 5.63 23.72
N ASP A 35 -7.36 4.42 24.25
CA ASP A 35 -6.28 3.56 24.75
C ASP A 35 -5.66 2.68 23.65
N PHE A 36 -6.09 2.84 22.40
CA PHE A 36 -5.67 2.01 21.29
C PHE A 36 -4.35 2.51 20.69
N GLU A 37 -3.25 2.05 21.28
CA GLU A 37 -1.91 2.34 20.78
C GLU A 37 -1.27 1.13 20.09
N PHE A 38 -0.35 1.43 19.18
CA PHE A 38 0.54 0.43 18.61
C PHE A 38 1.57 0.01 19.66
N ASP A 39 1.51 -1.24 20.09
CA ASP A 39 2.41 -1.81 21.07
C ASP A 39 3.57 -2.56 20.39
N ILE A 40 4.68 -1.83 20.20
CA ILE A 40 5.91 -2.39 19.66
C ILE A 40 6.53 -3.48 20.57
N LYS A 41 6.23 -3.48 21.87
CA LYS A 41 6.80 -4.39 22.86
C LYS A 41 6.08 -5.73 22.89
N ASP A 42 4.78 -5.76 22.62
CA ASP A 42 3.98 -6.99 22.62
C ASP A 42 3.89 -7.69 21.26
N SER A 43 2.72 -7.72 20.63
CA SER A 43 2.39 -8.64 19.52
C SER A 43 1.98 -7.92 18.23
N ASP A 44 2.03 -6.59 18.22
CA ASP A 44 1.62 -5.79 17.06
C ASP A 44 2.64 -5.79 15.96
N VAL A 45 2.17 -5.91 14.72
CA VAL A 45 3.02 -5.97 13.53
C VAL A 45 2.52 -4.99 12.47
N VAL A 46 3.39 -4.05 12.10
CA VAL A 46 3.17 -3.21 10.90
C VAL A 46 3.48 -4.03 9.66
N VAL A 47 2.57 -4.06 8.70
CA VAL A 47 2.73 -4.79 7.43
C VAL A 47 2.75 -3.78 6.28
N PHE A 48 3.91 -3.59 5.66
CA PHE A 48 4.03 -2.66 4.53
C PHE A 48 3.80 -3.35 3.19
N LEU A 49 2.62 -3.12 2.61
CA LEU A 49 2.27 -3.47 1.23
C LEU A 49 2.93 -2.47 0.28
N HIS A 50 4.00 -2.90 -0.39
CA HIS A 50 4.77 -2.03 -1.28
C HIS A 50 4.32 -2.21 -2.74
N ILE A 51 3.50 -1.28 -3.23
CA ILE A 51 3.12 -1.21 -4.64
C ILE A 51 4.27 -0.65 -5.48
N GLN A 52 4.51 -1.20 -6.66
CA GLN A 52 5.59 -0.72 -7.53
C GLN A 52 5.39 0.77 -7.87
N LYS A 53 6.49 1.52 -7.74
CA LYS A 53 6.64 2.92 -8.20
C LYS A 53 5.82 3.96 -7.44
N THR A 54 5.40 3.66 -6.21
CA THR A 54 4.69 4.59 -5.31
C THR A 54 5.60 5.23 -4.26
N GLY A 55 6.91 5.34 -4.52
CA GLY A 55 7.87 5.90 -3.55
C GLY A 55 8.23 4.96 -2.39
N GLY A 56 7.71 3.73 -2.36
CA GLY A 56 7.92 2.78 -1.25
C GLY A 56 9.36 2.36 -0.96
N THR A 57 10.31 2.61 -1.88
CA THR A 57 11.74 2.46 -1.59
C THR A 57 12.23 3.50 -0.58
N SER A 58 11.76 4.74 -0.67
CA SER A 58 12.12 5.81 0.28
C SER A 58 11.40 5.59 1.61
N PHE A 59 10.08 5.43 1.56
CA PHE A 59 9.26 5.21 2.76
C PHE A 59 9.67 3.96 3.55
N GLY A 60 9.91 2.84 2.86
CA GLY A 60 10.41 1.63 3.52
C GLY A 60 11.75 1.84 4.21
N ARG A 61 12.62 2.74 3.71
CA ARG A 61 13.87 3.11 4.41
C ARG A 61 13.60 3.96 5.63
N HIS A 62 12.64 4.88 5.58
CA HIS A 62 12.24 5.64 6.77
C HIS A 62 11.76 4.70 7.88
N LEU A 63 10.95 3.68 7.57
CA LEU A 63 10.48 2.70 8.55
C LEU A 63 11.62 1.94 9.25
N VAL A 64 12.73 1.63 8.56
CA VAL A 64 13.82 0.83 9.16
C VAL A 64 15.01 1.65 9.67
N LYS A 65 15.10 2.95 9.34
CA LYS A 65 16.29 3.77 9.66
C LYS A 65 15.98 5.13 10.28
N ASN A 66 14.74 5.60 10.20
CA ASN A 66 14.39 6.97 10.54
C ASN A 66 13.35 7.06 11.63
N LEU A 67 12.89 5.97 12.23
CA LEU A 67 11.99 6.00 13.38
C LEU A 67 12.80 6.16 14.67
N ALA A 68 12.34 7.06 15.55
CA ALA A 68 12.83 7.21 16.91
C ALA A 68 12.25 6.07 17.77
N LEU A 69 13.04 5.02 17.97
CA LEU A 69 12.65 3.82 18.71
C LEU A 69 13.58 3.61 19.89
N GLU A 70 13.06 3.07 21.00
CA GLU A 70 13.87 2.60 22.14
C GLU A 70 14.97 1.63 21.67
N GLN A 71 14.59 0.70 20.78
CA GLN A 71 15.51 -0.18 20.08
C GLN A 71 15.40 0.00 18.56
N PRO A 72 16.33 0.75 17.92
CA PRO A 72 16.35 0.91 16.47
C PRO A 72 16.60 -0.41 15.72
N CYS A 73 16.17 -0.48 14.47
CA CYS A 73 16.49 -1.64 13.63
C CYS A 73 18.01 -1.73 13.36
N SER A 74 18.56 -2.95 13.44
CA SER A 74 19.96 -3.22 13.12
C SER A 74 20.16 -3.41 11.61
N CYS A 75 20.71 -2.40 10.94
CA CYS A 75 20.99 -2.40 9.50
C CYS A 75 22.49 -2.55 9.21
N LYS A 76 22.96 -3.75 8.83
CA LYS A 76 24.38 -3.98 8.48
C LYS A 76 24.73 -3.39 7.11
N LYS A 77 25.87 -2.71 6.98
CA LYS A 77 26.39 -2.18 5.71
C LYS A 77 26.47 -3.30 4.66
N GLY A 78 26.07 -3.00 3.43
CA GLY A 78 26.02 -3.99 2.33
C GLY A 78 24.81 -4.94 2.34
N ARG A 79 24.08 -5.07 3.46
CA ARG A 79 22.84 -5.87 3.50
C ARG A 79 21.63 -5.00 3.21
N LYS A 80 20.76 -5.48 2.32
CA LYS A 80 19.48 -4.81 2.00
C LYS A 80 18.47 -4.92 3.14
N LYS A 81 18.56 -5.97 3.96
CA LYS A 81 17.62 -6.29 5.03
C LYS A 81 18.19 -5.89 6.40
N CYS A 82 17.39 -5.20 7.18
CA CYS A 82 17.64 -4.84 8.58
C CYS A 82 16.92 -5.82 9.51
N LYS A 83 17.39 -5.96 10.75
CA LYS A 83 16.72 -6.71 11.80
C LYS A 83 15.91 -5.71 12.64
N CYS A 84 14.58 -5.79 12.60
CA CYS A 84 13.68 -4.88 13.31
C CYS A 84 12.97 -5.66 14.43
N SER A 85 13.77 -6.04 15.42
CA SER A 85 13.30 -6.82 16.55
C SER A 85 12.68 -5.94 17.64
N ARG A 86 11.83 -6.54 18.47
CA ARG A 86 11.21 -5.86 19.62
C ARG A 86 12.26 -5.55 20.70
N PRO A 87 12.04 -4.55 21.58
CA PRO A 87 12.98 -4.20 22.65
C PRO A 87 13.34 -5.37 23.58
N HIS A 88 12.38 -6.23 23.92
CA HIS A 88 12.58 -7.34 24.86
C HIS A 88 12.75 -8.71 24.18
N SER A 89 12.87 -8.76 22.85
CA SER A 89 13.04 -10.02 22.12
C SER A 89 13.88 -9.82 20.88
N ALA A 90 15.02 -10.52 20.81
CA ALA A 90 15.88 -10.49 19.64
C ALA A 90 15.24 -11.21 18.44
N ASP A 91 14.31 -12.15 18.66
CA ASP A 91 13.82 -13.03 17.61
C ASP A 91 12.44 -12.64 17.09
N ARG A 92 11.65 -11.89 17.86
CA ARG A 92 10.35 -11.38 17.43
C ARG A 92 10.48 -10.06 16.68
N GLN A 93 9.76 -9.93 15.57
CA GLN A 93 9.79 -8.74 14.71
C GLN A 93 8.49 -7.94 14.85
N TRP A 94 8.59 -6.61 14.80
CA TRP A 94 7.41 -5.71 14.82
C TRP A 94 7.07 -5.16 13.43
N LEU A 95 7.93 -5.38 12.43
CA LEU A 95 7.76 -4.86 11.07
C LEU A 95 7.88 -5.99 10.02
N PHE A 96 6.83 -6.18 9.23
CA PHE A 96 6.83 -7.02 8.04
C PHE A 96 6.95 -6.15 6.78
N SER A 97 8.12 -6.18 6.14
CA SER A 97 8.40 -5.36 4.96
C SER A 97 9.57 -5.92 4.15
N ARG A 98 9.74 -5.41 2.92
CA ARG A 98 10.93 -5.68 2.08
C ARG A 98 12.25 -5.51 2.84
N TYR A 99 12.38 -4.48 3.68
CA TYR A 99 13.64 -4.12 4.34
C TYR A 99 13.78 -4.71 5.75
N SER A 100 12.78 -5.43 6.27
CA SER A 100 12.87 -6.12 7.56
C SER A 100 12.81 -7.65 7.39
N THR A 101 11.71 -8.18 6.87
CA THR A 101 11.50 -9.63 6.68
C THR A 101 11.90 -10.10 5.28
N GLY A 102 11.98 -9.19 4.32
CA GLY A 102 12.21 -9.50 2.91
C GLY A 102 10.91 -9.85 2.20
N TRP A 103 11.00 -10.52 1.06
CA TRP A 103 9.84 -10.91 0.24
C TRP A 103 9.28 -12.28 0.64
N LYS A 104 9.02 -12.48 1.94
CA LYS A 104 8.58 -13.79 2.49
C LYS A 104 7.28 -14.28 1.86
N CYS A 105 6.35 -13.38 1.57
CA CYS A 105 5.07 -13.69 0.93
C CYS A 105 5.08 -13.55 -0.60
N GLY A 106 6.24 -13.31 -1.22
CA GLY A 106 6.35 -13.05 -2.65
C GLY A 106 6.89 -11.66 -2.95
N LEU A 107 7.54 -11.51 -4.11
CA LEU A 107 8.06 -10.23 -4.58
C LEU A 107 6.90 -9.27 -4.85
N HIS A 108 6.87 -8.14 -4.14
CA HIS A 108 5.77 -7.18 -4.21
C HIS A 108 4.39 -7.83 -3.95
N ALA A 109 4.33 -8.70 -2.94
CA ALA A 109 3.09 -9.35 -2.52
C ALA A 109 1.96 -8.32 -2.32
N ASP A 110 0.83 -8.56 -2.98
CA ASP A 110 -0.35 -7.69 -2.93
C ASP A 110 -1.24 -7.97 -1.72
N TRP A 111 -2.39 -7.31 -1.63
CA TRP A 111 -3.35 -7.49 -0.53
C TRP A 111 -3.81 -8.95 -0.40
N THR A 112 -4.11 -9.59 -1.53
CA THR A 112 -4.54 -10.99 -1.57
C THR A 112 -3.41 -11.89 -1.06
N GLU A 113 -2.18 -11.69 -1.54
CA GLU A 113 -1.03 -12.48 -1.12
C GLU A 113 -0.64 -12.24 0.34
N LEU A 114 -0.58 -11.00 0.81
CA LEU A 114 -0.14 -10.67 2.16
C LEU A 114 -1.14 -11.12 3.21
N THR A 115 -2.44 -10.84 3.00
CA THR A 115 -3.47 -11.27 3.95
C THR A 115 -3.52 -12.79 4.01
N ASN A 116 -3.36 -13.45 2.84
CA ASN A 116 -2.83 -14.79 2.53
C ASN A 116 -1.81 -15.44 3.50
N CYS A 117 -0.74 -14.71 3.82
CA CYS A 117 0.54 -15.36 4.13
C CYS A 117 1.25 -14.81 5.37
N VAL A 118 1.06 -13.54 5.72
CA VAL A 118 1.89 -12.84 6.72
C VAL A 118 1.92 -13.58 8.05
N ASP A 119 0.78 -14.06 8.53
CA ASP A 119 0.67 -14.74 9.83
C ASP A 119 1.53 -16.02 9.89
N SER A 120 1.34 -16.92 8.93
CA SER A 120 2.17 -18.12 8.82
C SER A 120 3.65 -17.81 8.59
N ALA A 121 3.97 -16.76 7.81
CA ALA A 121 5.35 -16.36 7.57
C ALA A 121 6.03 -15.77 8.81
N MET A 122 5.28 -15.10 9.68
CA MET A 122 5.75 -14.61 10.99
C MET A 122 5.98 -15.77 11.93
N ASP A 123 5.03 -16.71 12.05
CA ASP A 123 5.18 -17.91 12.88
C ASP A 123 6.42 -18.74 12.49
N GLN A 124 6.64 -18.95 11.19
CA GLN A 124 7.83 -19.64 10.70
C GLN A 124 9.13 -18.90 10.99
N THR A 125 9.09 -17.56 11.01
CA THR A 125 10.28 -16.73 11.25
C THR A 125 10.62 -16.68 12.74
N GLU A 126 9.61 -16.57 13.60
CA GLU A 126 9.75 -16.50 15.06
C GLU A 126 9.84 -17.90 15.70
N LYS A 127 9.56 -18.97 14.93
CA LYS A 127 9.47 -20.37 15.39
C LYS A 127 8.46 -20.58 16.52
N GLU A 128 7.46 -19.71 16.58
CA GLU A 128 6.44 -19.69 17.62
C GLU A 128 5.14 -19.16 17.01
N SER A 129 4.02 -19.78 17.37
CA SER A 129 2.70 -19.26 17.03
C SER A 129 2.26 -18.27 18.11
N SER A 130 1.96 -17.04 17.70
CA SER A 130 1.42 -16.03 18.61
C SER A 130 0.23 -15.32 17.99
N LYS A 131 -0.73 -14.93 18.84
CA LYS A 131 -1.81 -14.04 18.43
C LYS A 131 -1.21 -12.66 18.19
N ARG A 132 -1.28 -12.18 16.95
CA ARG A 132 -0.75 -10.87 16.55
C ARG A 132 -1.87 -10.00 15.99
N ARG A 133 -1.75 -8.68 16.20
CA ARG A 133 -2.55 -7.69 15.51
C ARG A 133 -1.75 -7.12 14.33
N TYR A 134 -2.35 -7.03 13.15
CA TYR A 134 -1.70 -6.60 11.92
C TYR A 134 -2.20 -5.23 11.47
N PHE A 135 -1.26 -4.29 11.36
CA PHE A 135 -1.49 -2.93 10.91
C PHE A 135 -1.00 -2.80 9.49
N TYR A 136 -1.90 -3.02 8.53
CA TYR A 136 -1.57 -2.91 7.12
C TYR A 136 -1.39 -1.45 6.73
N ILE A 137 -0.28 -1.18 6.03
CA ILE A 137 0.03 0.13 5.50
C ILE A 137 0.47 0.07 4.04
N THR A 138 0.26 1.16 3.29
CA THR A 138 0.70 1.27 1.90
C THR A 138 1.05 2.72 1.51
N LEU A 139 1.63 2.88 0.32
CA LEU A 139 1.70 4.17 -0.36
C LEU A 139 1.05 4.07 -1.73
N LEU A 140 0.30 5.11 -2.09
CA LEU A 140 -0.23 5.33 -3.44
C LEU A 140 0.46 6.52 -4.09
N ARG A 141 0.19 6.67 -5.39
CA ARG A 141 0.74 7.72 -6.25
C ARG A 141 -0.24 8.03 -7.35
N ASP A 142 -0.19 9.26 -7.87
CA ASP A 142 -0.89 9.65 -9.08
C ASP A 142 -0.71 8.56 -10.17
N PRO A 143 -1.80 8.00 -10.71
CA PRO A 143 -1.73 6.84 -11.60
C PRO A 143 -0.92 7.09 -12.87
N ILE A 144 -0.96 8.31 -13.42
CA ILE A 144 -0.23 8.64 -14.66
C ILE A 144 1.26 8.69 -14.36
N ALA A 145 1.68 9.44 -13.33
CA ALA A 145 3.06 9.51 -12.89
C ALA A 145 3.60 8.14 -12.47
N ARG A 146 2.79 7.32 -11.79
CA ARG A 146 3.11 5.95 -11.39
C ARG A 146 3.31 5.03 -12.60
N PHE A 147 2.41 5.08 -13.57
CA PHE A 147 2.48 4.29 -14.80
C PHE A 147 3.72 4.64 -15.64
N LEU A 148 3.98 5.93 -15.86
CA LEU A 148 5.17 6.38 -16.59
C LEU A 148 6.47 6.05 -15.86
N SER A 149 6.47 6.13 -14.52
CA SER A 149 7.60 5.69 -13.71
C SER A 149 7.86 4.18 -13.84
N GLU A 150 6.81 3.39 -14.00
CA GLU A 150 6.91 1.95 -14.27
C GLU A 150 7.45 1.69 -15.67
N TYR A 151 6.87 2.30 -16.70
CA TYR A 151 7.34 2.23 -18.08
C TYR A 151 8.85 2.48 -18.17
N LYS A 152 9.34 3.63 -17.68
CA LYS A 152 10.78 3.95 -17.73
C LYS A 152 11.62 2.97 -16.88
N HIS A 153 11.06 2.30 -15.87
CA HIS A 153 11.78 1.29 -15.09
C HIS A 153 11.87 -0.04 -15.84
N VAL A 154 10.79 -0.44 -16.51
CA VAL A 154 10.72 -1.62 -17.36
C VAL A 154 11.63 -1.48 -18.57
N GLN A 155 11.63 -0.32 -19.22
CA GLN A 155 12.55 0.04 -20.30
C GLN A 155 14.03 -0.12 -19.93
N ARG A 156 14.37 -0.05 -18.64
CA ARG A 156 15.73 -0.29 -18.11
C ARG A 156 15.93 -1.69 -17.51
N GLY A 157 15.07 -2.64 -17.84
CA GLY A 157 15.19 -4.06 -17.49
C GLY A 157 14.41 -4.53 -16.25
N ALA A 158 13.57 -3.69 -15.64
CA ALA A 158 12.70 -4.16 -14.55
C ALA A 158 11.60 -5.08 -15.08
N THR A 159 11.39 -6.24 -14.45
CA THR A 159 10.35 -7.19 -14.84
C THR A 159 9.44 -7.60 -13.69
N TRP A 160 10.00 -7.71 -12.49
CA TRP A 160 9.36 -8.37 -11.33
C TRP A 160 8.82 -9.78 -11.64
N LYS A 161 9.41 -10.48 -12.63
CA LYS A 161 8.93 -11.78 -13.14
C LYS A 161 8.92 -12.93 -12.12
N THR A 162 9.52 -12.74 -10.94
CA THR A 162 9.50 -13.70 -9.83
C THR A 162 8.38 -13.41 -8.81
N ALA A 163 7.52 -12.42 -9.08
CA ALA A 163 6.26 -12.25 -8.35
C ALA A 163 5.39 -13.50 -8.54
N ARG A 164 4.78 -13.98 -7.45
CA ARG A 164 4.06 -15.25 -7.46
C ARG A 164 2.61 -15.09 -7.91
N HIS A 165 2.01 -13.92 -7.63
CA HIS A 165 0.62 -13.63 -7.96
C HIS A 165 -0.34 -14.68 -7.37
N LEU A 166 -0.06 -15.13 -6.14
CA LEU A 166 -0.86 -16.17 -5.50
C LEU A 166 -2.28 -15.68 -5.22
N CYS A 167 -3.27 -16.39 -5.76
CA CYS A 167 -4.68 -16.15 -5.50
C CYS A 167 -5.41 -17.50 -5.57
N GLY A 168 -6.34 -17.74 -4.64
CA GLY A 168 -7.02 -19.05 -4.55
C GLY A 168 -6.06 -20.23 -4.34
N GLY A 169 -4.94 -20.00 -3.63
CA GLY A 169 -3.96 -21.03 -3.31
C GLY A 169 -2.97 -21.41 -4.43
N ARG A 170 -3.03 -20.74 -5.60
CA ARG A 170 -2.12 -21.04 -6.73
C ARG A 170 -1.66 -19.78 -7.47
N SER A 171 -0.59 -19.92 -8.25
CA SER A 171 -0.16 -18.91 -9.22
C SER A 171 -1.02 -18.97 -10.50
N PRO A 172 -1.17 -17.85 -11.24
CA PRO A 172 -1.85 -17.85 -12.52
C PRO A 172 -1.08 -18.66 -13.56
N THR A 173 -1.82 -19.29 -14.48
CA THR A 173 -1.24 -19.93 -15.66
C THR A 173 -0.78 -18.87 -16.67
N ARG A 174 0.02 -19.28 -17.67
CA ARG A 174 0.39 -18.40 -18.79
C ARG A 174 -0.81 -17.94 -19.63
N GLN A 175 -1.92 -18.68 -19.62
CA GLN A 175 -3.15 -18.28 -20.31
C GLN A 175 -3.90 -17.19 -19.53
N GLU A 176 -3.94 -17.31 -18.19
CA GLU A 176 -4.58 -16.31 -17.32
C GLU A 176 -3.76 -15.01 -17.24
N LEU A 177 -2.43 -15.13 -17.28
CA LEU A 177 -1.51 -13.99 -17.24
C LEU A 177 -0.35 -14.16 -18.24
N PRO A 178 -0.60 -13.88 -19.54
CA PRO A 178 0.45 -14.01 -20.56
C PRO A 178 1.50 -12.90 -20.39
N PRO A 179 2.80 -13.22 -20.58
CA PRO A 179 3.86 -12.22 -20.48
C PRO A 179 3.78 -11.22 -21.65
N CYS A 180 4.18 -9.96 -21.40
CA CYS A 180 4.28 -8.94 -22.45
C CYS A 180 5.58 -8.97 -23.24
N PHE A 181 6.54 -9.80 -22.83
CA PHE A 181 7.87 -9.88 -23.42
C PHE A 181 8.37 -11.32 -23.41
N GLU A 182 9.31 -11.60 -24.30
CA GLU A 182 10.02 -12.86 -24.37
C GLU A 182 11.47 -12.70 -23.86
N GLY A 183 12.10 -13.81 -23.49
CA GLY A 183 13.49 -13.80 -23.04
C GLY A 183 13.70 -13.25 -21.62
N LYS A 184 14.76 -12.45 -21.44
CA LYS A 184 15.26 -12.07 -20.12
C LYS A 184 14.41 -10.99 -19.44
N ASP A 185 14.10 -9.93 -20.17
CA ASP A 185 13.40 -8.74 -19.71
C ASP A 185 12.78 -7.97 -20.89
N TRP A 186 12.13 -6.84 -20.60
CA TRP A 186 11.50 -5.97 -21.58
C TRP A 186 12.29 -4.65 -21.75
N SER A 187 13.62 -4.76 -21.74
CA SER A 187 14.50 -3.59 -21.97
C SER A 187 14.23 -2.96 -23.33
N ASP A 188 14.42 -1.65 -23.41
CA ASP A 188 14.26 -0.85 -24.63
C ASP A 188 12.84 -0.84 -25.24
N VAL A 189 11.83 -1.36 -24.51
CA VAL A 189 10.42 -1.26 -24.89
C VAL A 189 10.04 0.20 -25.18
N THR A 190 9.31 0.41 -26.27
CA THR A 190 8.75 1.73 -26.60
C THR A 190 7.46 1.98 -25.82
N LEU A 191 7.05 3.25 -25.67
CA LEU A 191 5.79 3.56 -25.00
C LEU A 191 4.60 2.89 -25.71
N GLU A 192 4.59 2.90 -27.04
CA GLU A 192 3.53 2.25 -27.83
C GLU A 192 3.43 0.75 -27.56
N GLN A 193 4.57 0.03 -27.53
CA GLN A 193 4.58 -1.40 -27.19
C GLN A 193 4.11 -1.64 -25.75
N PHE A 194 4.50 -0.77 -24.81
CA PHE A 194 4.09 -0.87 -23.41
C PHE A 194 2.58 -0.66 -23.23
N LEU A 195 1.97 0.27 -23.98
CA LEU A 195 0.53 0.53 -23.98
C LEU A 195 -0.28 -0.53 -24.72
N SER A 196 0.31 -1.21 -25.71
CA SER A 196 -0.36 -2.18 -26.57
C SER A 196 -0.45 -3.59 -25.97
N CYS A 197 0.36 -3.94 -24.97
CA CYS A 197 0.23 -5.23 -24.30
C CYS A 197 -1.00 -5.29 -23.37
N LYS A 198 -2.03 -6.07 -23.76
CA LYS A 198 -3.29 -6.25 -23.00
C LYS A 198 -3.12 -6.88 -21.61
N SER A 199 -2.03 -7.61 -21.36
CA SER A 199 -1.73 -8.23 -20.07
C SER A 199 -0.75 -7.44 -19.21
N ASN A 200 -0.42 -6.19 -19.61
CA ASN A 200 0.52 -5.36 -18.88
C ASN A 200 0.03 -5.06 -17.46
N LEU A 201 0.72 -5.62 -16.46
CA LEU A 201 0.40 -5.46 -15.05
C LEU A 201 0.58 -4.03 -14.52
N ALA A 202 1.14 -3.11 -15.32
CA ALA A 202 1.16 -1.69 -14.99
C ALA A 202 -0.24 -1.06 -15.00
N MET A 203 -1.16 -1.59 -15.83
CA MET A 203 -2.54 -1.11 -15.93
C MET A 203 -3.31 -1.41 -14.64
N ASN A 204 -3.96 -0.38 -14.08
CA ASN A 204 -4.75 -0.45 -12.84
C ASN A 204 -4.02 -1.21 -11.70
N ARG A 205 -2.69 -0.99 -11.58
CA ARG A 205 -1.85 -1.73 -10.65
C ARG A 205 -2.28 -1.50 -9.21
N GLN A 206 -2.57 -0.26 -8.83
CA GLN A 206 -2.89 0.07 -7.44
C GLN A 206 -4.20 -0.59 -7.01
N THR A 207 -5.21 -0.50 -7.86
CA THR A 207 -6.52 -1.14 -7.69
C THR A 207 -6.38 -2.65 -7.59
N ARG A 208 -5.69 -3.28 -8.56
CA ARG A 208 -5.46 -4.74 -8.53
C ARG A 208 -4.72 -5.19 -7.28
N MET A 209 -3.69 -4.46 -6.85
CA MET A 209 -2.86 -4.86 -5.72
C MET A 209 -3.49 -4.58 -4.35
N LEU A 210 -4.54 -3.76 -4.29
CA LEU A 210 -5.28 -3.48 -3.06
C LEU A 210 -6.58 -4.27 -2.94
N ALA A 211 -7.12 -4.74 -4.07
CA ALA A 211 -8.31 -5.56 -4.08
C ALA A 211 -8.05 -6.97 -3.53
N ASP A 212 -9.11 -7.58 -3.00
CA ASP A 212 -9.18 -9.02 -2.84
C ASP A 212 -9.54 -9.64 -4.20
N LEU A 213 -8.56 -10.25 -4.85
CA LEU A 213 -8.73 -10.80 -6.19
C LEU A 213 -9.57 -12.08 -6.19
N THR A 214 -9.78 -12.72 -5.03
CA THR A 214 -10.64 -13.91 -4.95
C THR A 214 -12.09 -13.59 -5.29
N LEU A 215 -12.54 -12.35 -5.00
CA LEU A 215 -13.88 -11.85 -5.32
C LEU A 215 -14.18 -11.78 -6.82
N VAL A 216 -13.14 -11.74 -7.65
CA VAL A 216 -13.26 -11.58 -9.11
C VAL A 216 -12.69 -12.78 -9.87
N GLY A 217 -12.62 -13.95 -9.24
CA GLY A 217 -12.11 -15.15 -9.88
C GLY A 217 -10.59 -15.12 -10.12
N CYS A 218 -9.85 -14.39 -9.28
CA CYS A 218 -8.41 -14.21 -9.39
C CYS A 218 -8.00 -13.59 -10.74
N TYR A 219 -7.12 -14.30 -11.47
CA TYR A 219 -6.63 -13.90 -12.79
C TYR A 219 -7.44 -14.51 -13.93
N ASN A 220 -8.42 -15.37 -13.65
CA ASN A 220 -9.30 -15.88 -14.68
C ASN A 220 -10.38 -14.84 -15.01
N LYS A 221 -10.19 -14.16 -16.16
CA LYS A 221 -11.09 -13.10 -16.62
C LYS A 221 -12.41 -13.63 -17.24
N THR A 222 -12.57 -14.93 -17.45
CA THR A 222 -13.79 -15.48 -18.10
C THR A 222 -14.93 -15.72 -17.13
N ILE A 223 -14.71 -15.57 -15.82
CA ILE A 223 -15.69 -15.89 -14.77
C ILE A 223 -16.82 -14.86 -14.73
N MET A 224 -16.58 -13.63 -15.19
CA MET A 224 -17.57 -12.55 -15.22
C MET A 224 -17.23 -11.53 -16.31
N SER A 225 -18.18 -10.64 -16.63
CA SER A 225 -17.91 -9.56 -17.59
C SER A 225 -16.81 -8.62 -17.07
N GLU A 226 -16.11 -7.97 -18.01
CA GLU A 226 -15.06 -6.99 -17.68
C GLU A 226 -15.61 -5.88 -16.77
N HIS A 227 -16.78 -5.32 -17.09
CA HIS A 227 -17.40 -4.27 -16.30
C HIS A 227 -17.69 -4.70 -14.85
N GLN A 228 -18.29 -5.88 -14.65
CA GLN A 228 -18.55 -6.42 -13.31
C GLN A 228 -17.24 -6.60 -12.53
N ARG A 229 -16.22 -7.16 -13.20
CA ARG A 229 -14.89 -7.36 -12.61
C ARG A 229 -14.25 -6.04 -12.17
N GLU A 230 -14.32 -5.01 -13.00
CA GLU A 230 -13.78 -3.69 -12.71
C GLU A 230 -14.47 -3.04 -11.50
N VAL A 231 -15.82 -3.05 -11.47
CA VAL A 231 -16.62 -2.50 -10.38
C VAL A 231 -16.31 -3.20 -9.06
N MET A 232 -16.30 -4.53 -9.05
CA MET A 232 -16.00 -5.32 -7.84
C MET A 232 -14.58 -5.11 -7.35
N MET A 233 -13.60 -5.08 -8.26
CA MET A 233 -12.20 -4.86 -7.89
C MET A 233 -11.99 -3.47 -7.29
N LEU A 234 -12.55 -2.43 -7.90
CA LEU A 234 -12.43 -1.07 -7.40
C LEU A 234 -13.12 -0.89 -6.03
N ALA A 235 -14.32 -1.44 -5.87
CA ALA A 235 -15.03 -1.41 -4.59
C ALA A 235 -14.21 -2.11 -3.48
N SER A 236 -13.64 -3.28 -3.78
CA SER A 236 -12.76 -4.02 -2.87
C SER A 236 -11.51 -3.21 -2.52
N ALA A 237 -10.84 -2.61 -3.51
CA ALA A 237 -9.65 -1.80 -3.29
C ALA A 237 -9.92 -0.57 -2.40
N LYS A 238 -11.02 0.16 -2.63
CA LYS A 238 -11.44 1.30 -1.78
C LYS A 238 -11.72 0.84 -0.36
N GLN A 239 -12.45 -0.27 -0.20
CA GLN A 239 -12.78 -0.81 1.11
C GLN A 239 -11.53 -1.26 1.88
N ASN A 240 -10.61 -1.97 1.22
CA ASN A 240 -9.38 -2.45 1.84
C ASN A 240 -8.45 -1.30 2.22
N LEU A 241 -8.31 -0.30 1.34
CA LEU A 241 -7.54 0.92 1.62
C LEU A 241 -8.11 1.68 2.82
N GLN A 242 -9.44 1.84 2.87
CA GLN A 242 -10.11 2.46 4.01
C GLN A 242 -9.85 1.67 5.30
N LYS A 243 -9.88 0.34 5.25
CA LYS A 243 -9.60 -0.51 6.42
C LYS A 243 -8.12 -0.64 6.78
N MET A 244 -7.20 -0.01 6.07
CA MET A 244 -5.80 0.03 6.47
C MET A 244 -5.60 0.99 7.64
N ALA A 245 -4.75 0.59 8.59
CA ALA A 245 -4.29 1.42 9.69
C ALA A 245 -3.75 2.77 9.18
N PHE A 246 -2.98 2.74 8.09
CA PHE A 246 -2.43 3.95 7.49
C PHE A 246 -2.18 3.79 6.00
N PHE A 247 -2.32 4.86 5.23
CA PHE A 247 -1.71 4.96 3.92
C PHE A 247 -1.23 6.39 3.68
N GLY A 248 -0.28 6.54 2.77
CA GLY A 248 0.22 7.84 2.33
C GLY A 248 0.15 8.00 0.83
N LEU A 249 0.34 9.24 0.39
CA LEU A 249 0.43 9.60 -1.03
C LEU A 249 1.83 10.13 -1.33
N CYS A 250 2.41 9.64 -2.42
CA CYS A 250 3.78 9.96 -2.82
C CYS A 250 4.00 11.46 -3.06
N GLU A 251 2.96 12.18 -3.42
CA GLU A 251 2.90 13.61 -3.69
C GLU A 251 2.82 14.47 -2.42
N PHE A 252 2.52 13.87 -1.27
CA PHE A 252 2.28 14.60 -0.02
C PHE A 252 3.15 14.02 1.11
N GLN A 253 4.47 14.13 0.99
CA GLN A 253 5.43 13.48 1.88
C GLN A 253 5.33 14.00 3.32
N LYS A 254 5.21 15.32 3.52
CA LYS A 254 5.06 15.91 4.86
C LYS A 254 3.75 15.50 5.53
N LEU A 255 2.65 15.50 4.76
CA LEU A 255 1.34 15.04 5.23
C LEU A 255 1.37 13.54 5.59
N THR A 256 2.03 12.74 4.75
CA THR A 256 2.27 11.31 4.96
C THR A 256 3.06 11.06 6.25
N GLN A 257 4.10 11.86 6.51
CA GLN A 257 4.85 11.81 7.77
C GLN A 257 3.92 12.11 8.95
N TYR A 258 3.23 13.26 8.92
CA TYR A 258 2.34 13.69 10.00
C TYR A 258 1.29 12.62 10.31
N LEU A 259 0.60 12.10 9.30
CA LEU A 259 -0.42 11.08 9.48
C LEU A 259 0.15 9.79 10.06
N PHE A 260 1.31 9.34 9.60
CA PHE A 260 1.94 8.14 10.15
C PHE A 260 2.27 8.34 11.63
N GLU A 261 2.90 9.46 11.97
CA GLU A 261 3.33 9.74 13.34
C GLU A 261 2.15 9.81 14.32
N ASN A 262 1.05 10.45 13.91
CA ASN A 262 -0.14 10.58 14.75
C ASN A 262 -1.04 9.33 14.72
N THR A 263 -0.90 8.46 13.71
CA THR A 263 -1.60 7.17 13.71
C THR A 263 -0.93 6.20 14.67
N PHE A 264 0.40 6.09 14.63
CA PHE A 264 1.14 5.08 15.40
C PHE A 264 1.76 5.60 16.71
N HIS A 265 1.61 6.90 17.02
CA HIS A 265 2.31 7.58 18.12
C HIS A 265 3.84 7.37 18.08
N LEU A 266 4.40 7.22 16.88
CA LEU A 266 5.84 7.11 16.62
C LEU A 266 6.35 8.40 16.00
N LYS A 267 7.63 8.73 16.19
CA LYS A 267 8.25 9.92 15.57
C LYS A 267 9.34 9.54 14.60
N PHE A 268 9.46 10.28 13.50
CA PHE A 268 10.63 10.19 12.65
C PHE A 268 11.75 11.11 13.16
N LEU A 269 13.00 10.64 13.11
CA LEU A 269 14.20 11.39 13.51
C LEU A 269 14.48 12.55 12.57
N GLN A 270 14.27 12.35 11.27
CA GLN A 270 14.46 13.37 10.24
C GLN A 270 13.15 13.61 9.49
N PRO A 271 12.79 14.86 9.22
CA PRO A 271 11.58 15.19 8.48
C PRO A 271 11.64 14.67 7.04
N PHE A 272 10.48 14.30 6.50
CA PHE A 272 10.37 13.90 5.11
C PHE A 272 10.55 15.12 4.21
N GLN A 273 11.31 14.94 3.14
CA GLN A 273 11.50 15.96 2.12
C GLN A 273 10.38 15.89 1.10
N GLN A 274 9.76 17.04 0.83
CA GLN A 274 8.77 17.21 -0.23
C GLN A 274 9.51 17.26 -1.57
N LEU A 275 9.23 16.31 -2.46
CA LEU A 275 9.82 16.24 -3.79
C LEU A 275 8.73 16.51 -4.83
N ASN A 276 8.74 17.71 -5.39
CA ASN A 276 7.77 18.15 -6.39
C ASN A 276 8.07 17.58 -7.79
N GLU A 277 9.34 17.26 -8.06
CA GLU A 277 9.77 16.71 -9.34
C GLU A 277 10.38 15.32 -9.17
N THR A 278 10.06 14.43 -10.12
CA THR A 278 10.59 13.07 -10.17
C THR A 278 10.95 12.69 -11.60
N ARG A 279 11.61 11.54 -11.79
CA ARG A 279 11.90 11.02 -13.14
C ARG A 279 10.67 10.80 -14.04
N SER A 280 9.47 10.73 -13.48
CA SER A 280 8.24 10.69 -14.29
C SER A 280 7.78 12.07 -14.73
N SER A 281 8.20 13.15 -14.07
CA SER A 281 7.91 14.53 -14.46
C SER A 281 8.51 14.83 -15.84
N SER A 282 9.75 14.41 -16.12
CA SER A 282 10.34 14.57 -17.46
C SER A 282 9.62 13.73 -18.53
N ALA A 283 9.18 12.51 -18.18
CA ALA A 283 8.42 11.65 -19.10
C ALA A 283 7.01 12.19 -19.40
N LEU A 284 6.43 13.01 -18.51
CA LEU A 284 5.14 13.67 -18.73
C LEU A 284 5.26 14.82 -19.74
N TYR A 285 6.38 15.52 -19.82
CA TYR A 285 6.57 16.58 -20.83
C TYR A 285 6.78 16.03 -22.25
N GLU A 286 7.21 14.78 -22.37
CA GLU A 286 7.50 14.12 -23.66
C GLU A 286 6.29 13.39 -24.27
N ILE A 287 5.15 13.30 -23.56
CA ILE A 287 4.02 12.47 -23.99
C ILE A 287 3.04 13.24 -24.87
N SER A 288 2.53 12.60 -25.93
CA SER A 288 1.45 13.16 -26.74
C SER A 288 0.12 13.16 -25.97
N GLU A 289 -0.77 14.11 -26.26
CA GLU A 289 -2.12 14.13 -25.67
C GLU A 289 -2.91 12.83 -25.94
N LYS A 290 -2.70 12.23 -27.11
CA LYS A 290 -3.31 10.94 -27.48
C LYS A 290 -2.83 9.82 -26.56
N ASP A 291 -1.53 9.72 -26.30
CA ASP A 291 -0.97 8.70 -25.43
C ASP A 291 -1.33 8.97 -23.97
N LEU A 292 -1.40 10.24 -23.55
CA LEU A 292 -1.87 10.63 -22.23
C LEU A 292 -3.31 10.15 -22.00
N GLN A 293 -4.21 10.37 -22.96
CA GLN A 293 -5.59 9.89 -22.88
C GLN A 293 -5.63 8.37 -22.82
N ARG A 294 -4.83 7.68 -23.65
CA ARG A 294 -4.73 6.21 -23.61
C ARG A 294 -4.24 5.70 -22.25
N ILE A 295 -3.26 6.36 -21.61
CA ILE A 295 -2.81 6.02 -20.26
C ILE A 295 -3.94 6.21 -19.24
N LYS A 296 -4.69 7.31 -19.33
CA LYS A 296 -5.84 7.57 -18.45
C LYS A 296 -6.88 6.45 -18.57
N ASP A 297 -7.25 6.09 -19.79
CA ASP A 297 -8.25 5.04 -20.05
C ASP A 297 -7.80 3.68 -19.51
N LEU A 298 -6.54 3.31 -19.76
CA LEU A 298 -5.94 2.06 -19.26
C LEU A 298 -5.79 2.01 -17.74
N ASN A 299 -5.80 3.17 -17.06
CA ASN A 299 -5.67 3.30 -15.61
C ASN A 299 -6.91 3.93 -14.96
N LYS A 300 -8.07 3.83 -15.59
CA LYS A 300 -9.32 4.46 -15.12
C LYS A 300 -9.70 4.08 -13.69
N LEU A 301 -9.46 2.83 -13.27
CA LEU A 301 -9.76 2.40 -11.90
C LEU A 301 -8.76 2.98 -10.90
N ASP A 302 -7.47 3.03 -11.27
CA ASP A 302 -6.45 3.66 -10.43
C ASP A 302 -6.72 5.17 -10.27
N LEU A 303 -7.23 5.84 -11.31
CA LEU A 303 -7.65 7.26 -11.24
C LEU A 303 -8.78 7.45 -10.22
N GLU A 304 -9.83 6.64 -10.30
CA GLU A 304 -10.95 6.74 -9.37
C GLU A 304 -10.55 6.34 -7.93
N LEU A 305 -9.69 5.32 -7.78
CA LEU A 305 -9.13 4.92 -6.49
C LEU A 305 -8.26 6.03 -5.89
N TYR A 306 -7.42 6.67 -6.70
CA TYR A 306 -6.52 7.73 -6.24
C TYR A 306 -7.30 8.98 -5.82
N GLN A 307 -8.36 9.36 -6.54
CA GLN A 307 -9.27 10.43 -6.14
C GLN A 307 -9.92 10.12 -4.79
N PHE A 308 -10.44 8.90 -4.61
CA PHE A 308 -10.97 8.44 -3.33
C PHE A 308 -9.91 8.51 -2.22
N ALA A 309 -8.71 7.99 -2.49
CA ALA A 309 -7.60 7.96 -1.53
C ALA A 309 -7.17 9.36 -1.10
N LYS A 310 -7.09 10.31 -2.04
CA LYS A 310 -6.77 11.71 -1.76
C LYS A 310 -7.81 12.33 -0.83
N SER A 311 -9.10 12.20 -1.16
CA SER A 311 -10.18 12.71 -0.30
C SER A 311 -10.14 12.10 1.09
N LEU A 312 -9.97 10.78 1.20
CA LEU A 312 -9.88 10.08 2.48
C LEU A 312 -8.64 10.51 3.28
N LEU A 313 -7.48 10.71 2.64
CA LEU A 313 -6.25 11.16 3.31
C LEU A 313 -6.45 12.54 3.98
N PHE A 314 -7.04 13.50 3.26
CA PHE A 314 -7.31 14.82 3.80
C PHE A 314 -8.38 14.79 4.89
N GLN A 315 -9.39 13.94 4.78
CA GLN A 315 -10.34 13.71 5.87
C GLN A 315 -9.64 13.18 7.13
N ARG A 316 -8.76 12.19 7.01
CA ARG A 316 -7.98 11.65 8.15
C ARG A 316 -7.08 12.71 8.79
N TYR A 317 -6.47 13.56 7.96
CA TYR A 317 -5.66 14.68 8.46
C TYR A 317 -6.50 15.66 9.26
N ASN A 318 -7.65 16.08 8.72
CA ASN A 318 -8.54 17.01 9.42
C ASN A 318 -9.06 16.43 10.73
N LEU A 319 -9.38 15.13 10.77
CA LEU A 319 -9.80 14.46 12.00
C LEU A 319 -8.72 14.53 13.08
N LEU A 320 -7.49 14.12 12.76
CA LEU A 320 -6.38 14.14 13.72
C LEU A 320 -6.00 15.57 14.13
N ASN A 321 -6.01 16.51 13.19
CA ASN A 321 -5.68 17.90 13.48
C ASN A 321 -6.75 18.58 14.36
N ASN A 322 -8.03 18.32 14.13
CA ASN A 322 -9.11 18.86 14.95
C ASN A 322 -9.12 18.25 16.36
N SER A 323 -8.85 16.95 16.50
CA SER A 323 -8.65 16.32 17.81
C SER A 323 -7.51 16.98 18.58
N LYS A 324 -6.39 17.31 17.91
CA LYS A 324 -5.27 18.03 18.52
C LYS A 324 -5.67 19.44 18.97
N LYS A 325 -6.39 20.20 18.13
CA LYS A 325 -6.88 21.54 18.48
C LYS A 325 -7.87 21.53 19.64
N SER A 326 -8.76 20.53 19.71
CA SER A 326 -9.67 20.35 20.85
C SER A 326 -8.88 20.07 22.13
N PHE A 327 -7.89 19.17 22.06
CA PHE A 327 -7.04 18.86 23.20
C PHE A 327 -6.21 20.07 23.64
N GLU A 328 -5.64 20.84 22.72
CA GLU A 328 -4.89 22.07 23.01
C GLU A 328 -5.79 23.19 23.57
N ALA A 329 -7.03 23.32 23.09
CA ALA A 329 -8.01 24.25 23.61
C ALA A 329 -8.46 23.88 25.04
N ASP A 330 -8.57 22.59 25.34
CA ASP A 330 -8.88 22.09 26.68
C ASP A 330 -7.68 22.18 27.64
N TYR A 331 -6.43 22.18 27.13
CA TYR A 331 -5.21 22.15 27.95
C TYR A 331 -4.51 23.49 28.19
N ASN A 332 -4.73 24.56 27.40
CA ASN A 332 -4.08 25.86 27.68
C ASN A 332 -4.72 27.09 27.04
N GLY A 333 -5.22 27.99 27.89
CA GLY A 333 -5.26 29.43 27.64
C GLY A 333 -3.85 30.07 27.61
N LYS A 334 -2.90 29.57 26.79
CA LYS A 334 -1.58 30.19 26.53
C LYS A 334 -0.97 29.73 25.20
N HIS A 335 -1.11 30.62 24.20
CA HIS A 335 -0.32 30.91 22.97
C HIS A 335 0.27 29.82 22.03
N ILE A 336 -0.25 29.88 20.78
CA ILE A 336 0.36 29.96 19.42
C ILE A 336 1.32 28.84 18.95
N ILE A 337 0.98 28.17 17.83
CA ILE A 337 1.55 28.32 16.46
C ILE A 337 0.71 27.49 15.47
N ASP A 338 0.23 28.10 14.38
CA ASP A 338 -0.22 27.42 13.16
C ASP A 338 0.21 28.28 11.96
N GLN A 339 1.23 27.84 11.21
CA GLN A 339 1.54 28.33 9.85
C GLN A 339 2.20 27.21 9.05
N ILE A 340 1.40 26.33 8.42
CA ILE A 340 1.91 25.38 7.40
C ILE A 340 1.06 25.34 6.11
N PHE A 341 -0.10 26.00 6.01
CA PHE A 341 -0.91 25.94 4.78
C PHE A 341 -1.58 27.26 4.43
N GLU A 342 -0.79 28.23 3.97
CA GLU A 342 -1.28 29.33 3.12
C GLU A 342 -0.38 29.45 1.89
N SER A 343 -0.51 28.51 0.97
CA SER A 343 -0.38 28.74 -0.47
C SER A 343 -0.73 27.45 -1.19
N ASP A 344 -1.53 27.57 -2.26
CA ASP A 344 -1.83 26.55 -3.26
C ASP A 344 -3.06 25.67 -2.98
N VAL A 345 -4.23 26.33 -3.01
CA VAL A 345 -5.51 25.74 -3.47
C VAL A 345 -5.62 25.94 -4.98
#